data_AF-A0A933H6G4-F1
#
_entry.id   AF-A0A933H6G4-F1
#
_cell.length_a   1.000
_cell.length_b   1.000
_cell.length_c   1.000
_cell.angle_alpha   90.00
_cell.angle_beta   90.00
_cell.angle_gamma   90.00
#
_symmetry.space_group_name_H-M   'P 1'
#
loop_
_entity.id
_entity.type
_entity.pdbx_description
1 polymer ?
#
loop_
_entity_poly.entity_id
_entity_poly.type
_entity_poly.pdbx_seq_one_letter_code
_entity_poly.pdbx_strand_id
1 'polypeptide(L)'
;MTERTYLRFSLAHRLEHIVALSSFTILAITGLPQKYPSAGWAETMISVMGGIEMTRQIHHIAAIVLMLETVYHLVAIGYRVLVQRVRFTMLPGVRDLNDAIGTFIYNIGLRKEKPQGGRYTYEEKAEYWAFIWGTLIMVITGFMMWNPIATAYFFPGEFIPAAKAAHGGEALLAVMAIIVWHLYGVHLKHFNKSM
;
A
#
# COMPACT_ATOMS: atom_id res chain seq x y z
N MET A 1 -5.89 9.54 38.06
CA MET A 1 -6.64 9.99 36.87
C MET A 1 -7.02 8.76 36.09
N THR A 2 -8.31 8.50 35.87
CA THR A 2 -8.74 7.42 34.97
C THR A 2 -8.51 7.87 33.53
N GLU A 3 -7.66 7.17 32.77
CA GLU A 3 -7.46 7.47 31.35
C GLU A 3 -8.76 7.24 30.59
N ARG A 4 -9.22 8.26 29.86
CA ARG A 4 -10.34 8.13 28.91
C ARG A 4 -9.77 7.69 27.57
N THR A 5 -10.18 6.51 27.11
CA THR A 5 -9.86 6.01 25.77
C THR A 5 -11.00 6.29 24.80
N TYR A 6 -10.67 6.55 23.54
CA TYR A 6 -11.63 6.78 22.46
C TYR A 6 -11.37 5.82 21.31
N LEU A 7 -12.43 5.35 20.65
CA LEU A 7 -12.31 4.44 19.50
C LEU A 7 -11.82 5.22 18.26
N ARG A 8 -10.56 5.02 17.85
CA ARG A 8 -10.00 5.63 16.64
C ARG A 8 -10.44 4.89 15.36
N PHE A 9 -10.37 3.56 15.40
CA PHE A 9 -10.71 2.66 14.28
C PHE A 9 -11.67 1.56 14.72
N SER A 10 -12.67 1.27 13.88
CA SER A 10 -13.63 0.19 14.12
C SER A 10 -12.97 -1.19 13.97
N LEU A 11 -13.63 -2.25 14.44
CA LEU A 11 -13.15 -3.63 14.19
C LEU A 11 -13.03 -3.91 12.68
N ALA A 12 -14.01 -3.48 11.87
CA ALA A 12 -14.00 -3.69 10.43
C ALA A 12 -12.75 -3.09 9.77
N HIS A 13 -12.38 -1.85 10.12
CA HIS A 13 -11.17 -1.21 9.58
C HIS A 13 -9.89 -1.96 9.94
N ARG A 14 -9.80 -2.48 11.16
CA ARG A 14 -8.63 -3.23 11.61
C ARG A 14 -8.52 -4.57 10.91
N LEU A 15 -9.65 -5.22 10.65
CA LEU A 15 -9.70 -6.45 9.85
C LEU A 15 -9.32 -6.20 8.38
N GLU A 16 -9.86 -5.15 7.74
CA GLU A 16 -9.44 -4.72 6.39
C GLU A 16 -7.93 -4.50 6.36
N HIS A 17 -7.39 -3.73 7.31
CA HIS A 17 -5.96 -3.46 7.40
C HIS A 17 -5.12 -4.73 7.57
N ILE A 18 -5.53 -5.68 8.42
CA ILE A 18 -4.82 -6.96 8.60
C ILE A 18 -4.83 -7.76 7.29
N VAL A 19 -5.97 -7.84 6.60
CA VAL A 19 -6.07 -8.55 5.32
C VAL A 19 -5.17 -7.90 4.26
N ALA A 20 -5.20 -6.57 4.15
CA ALA A 20 -4.35 -5.81 3.24
C ALA A 20 -2.86 -6.03 3.56
N LEU A 21 -2.47 -5.90 4.82
CA LEU A 21 -1.09 -6.08 5.29
C LEU A 21 -0.57 -7.49 5.02
N SER A 22 -1.36 -8.52 5.36
CA SER A 22 -0.96 -9.91 5.12
C SER A 22 -0.83 -10.20 3.63
N SER A 23 -1.80 -9.76 2.82
CA SER A 23 -1.77 -9.98 1.37
C SER A 23 -0.59 -9.26 0.71
N PHE A 24 -0.37 -7.99 1.07
CA PHE A 24 0.78 -7.21 0.60
C PHE A 24 2.11 -7.85 0.99
N THR A 25 2.23 -8.34 2.23
CA THR A 25 3.45 -9.01 2.70
C THR A 25 3.73 -10.27 1.89
N ILE A 26 2.72 -11.09 1.63
CA ILE A 26 2.86 -12.31 0.81
C ILE A 26 3.24 -11.93 -0.63
N LEU A 27 2.60 -10.90 -1.21
CA LEU A 27 2.94 -10.39 -2.55
C LEU A 27 4.39 -9.91 -2.62
N ALA A 28 4.89 -9.23 -1.60
CA ALA A 28 6.28 -8.77 -1.53
C ALA A 28 7.26 -9.95 -1.44
N ILE A 29 7.00 -10.90 -0.54
CA ILE A 29 7.86 -12.08 -0.30
C ILE A 29 7.92 -12.98 -1.54
N THR A 30 6.80 -13.13 -2.26
CA THR A 30 6.74 -13.95 -3.48
C THR A 30 7.22 -13.19 -4.72
N GLY A 31 7.00 -11.87 -4.79
CA GLY A 31 7.28 -11.06 -5.99
C GLY A 31 8.73 -10.57 -6.09
N LEU A 32 9.35 -10.16 -4.98
CA LEU A 32 10.72 -9.64 -5.01
C LEU A 32 11.76 -10.68 -5.49
N PRO A 33 11.73 -11.96 -5.06
CA PRO A 33 12.61 -12.98 -5.63
C PRO A 33 12.43 -13.15 -7.15
N GLN A 34 11.19 -13.10 -7.64
CA GLN A 34 10.90 -13.23 -9.08
C GLN A 34 11.40 -12.03 -9.89
N LYS A 35 11.44 -10.83 -9.30
CA LYS A 35 12.01 -9.62 -9.92
C LYS A 35 13.54 -9.70 -10.02
N TYR A 36 14.20 -10.29 -9.01
CA TYR A 36 15.66 -10.38 -8.92
C TYR A 36 16.17 -11.83 -9.02
N PRO A 37 15.86 -12.56 -10.12
CA PRO A 37 16.11 -14.00 -10.19
C PRO A 37 17.59 -14.36 -10.16
N SER A 38 18.49 -13.44 -10.54
CA SER A 38 19.94 -13.64 -10.51
C SER A 38 20.59 -13.40 -9.15
N ALA A 39 19.83 -12.96 -8.15
CA ALA A 39 20.35 -12.75 -6.81
C ALA A 39 20.33 -14.08 -6.02
N GLY A 40 21.44 -14.47 -5.38
CA GLY A 40 21.53 -15.76 -4.69
C GLY A 40 20.50 -15.97 -3.56
N TRP A 41 20.01 -14.89 -2.95
CA TRP A 41 18.92 -14.97 -1.97
C TRP A 41 17.56 -15.29 -2.62
N ALA A 42 17.34 -14.89 -3.87
CA ALA A 42 16.08 -15.10 -4.57
C ALA A 42 15.85 -16.57 -4.91
N GLU A 43 16.88 -17.26 -5.40
CA GLU A 43 16.84 -18.70 -5.66
C GLU A 43 16.52 -19.49 -4.38
N THR A 44 17.16 -19.12 -3.27
CA THR A 44 16.92 -19.75 -1.96
C THR A 44 15.47 -19.54 -1.51
N MET A 45 14.96 -18.31 -1.58
CA MET A 45 13.57 -18.01 -1.21
C MET A 45 12.56 -18.78 -2.07
N ILE A 46 12.76 -18.81 -3.39
CA ILE A 46 11.90 -19.56 -4.32
C ILE A 46 11.93 -21.06 -4.00
N SER A 47 13.11 -21.61 -3.71
CA SER A 47 13.26 -23.02 -3.32
C SER A 47 12.51 -23.34 -2.02
N VAL A 48 12.66 -22.51 -0.98
CA VAL A 48 11.96 -22.67 0.31
C VAL A 48 10.44 -22.61 0.17
N MET A 49 9.92 -21.82 -0.78
CA MET A 49 8.48 -21.73 -1.07
C MET A 49 7.95 -22.90 -1.93
N GLY A 50 8.78 -23.89 -2.26
CA GLY A 50 8.38 -25.06 -3.06
C GLY A 50 8.59 -24.88 -4.58
N GLY A 51 9.44 -23.94 -4.98
CA GLY A 51 9.80 -23.70 -6.38
C GLY A 51 9.01 -22.55 -7.03
N ILE A 52 9.38 -22.24 -8.27
CA ILE A 52 8.85 -21.06 -8.99
C ILE A 52 7.35 -21.18 -9.27
N GLU A 53 6.84 -22.37 -9.56
CA GLU A 53 5.42 -22.58 -9.86
C GLU A 53 4.56 -22.31 -8.61
N MET A 54 4.91 -22.91 -7.47
CA MET A 54 4.22 -22.64 -6.21
C MET A 54 4.32 -21.18 -5.81
N THR A 55 5.50 -20.56 -5.95
CA THR A 55 5.71 -19.13 -5.65
C THR A 55 4.76 -18.24 -6.47
N ARG A 56 4.57 -18.52 -7.76
CA ARG A 56 3.65 -17.80 -8.64
C ARG A 56 2.20 -18.02 -8.26
N GLN A 57 1.83 -19.24 -7.91
CA GLN A 57 0.46 -19.56 -7.47
C GLN A 57 0.12 -18.82 -6.17
N ILE A 58 1.01 -18.83 -5.18
CA ILE A 58 0.83 -18.07 -3.93
C ILE A 58 0.70 -16.57 -4.24
N HIS A 59 1.53 -16.04 -5.13
CA HIS A 59 1.47 -14.64 -5.56
C HIS A 59 0.10 -14.29 -6.16
N HIS A 60 -0.41 -15.11 -7.09
CA HIS A 60 -1.72 -14.90 -7.72
C HIS A 60 -2.87 -14.99 -6.71
N ILE A 61 -2.83 -15.94 -5.78
CA ILE A 61 -3.86 -16.06 -4.74
C ILE A 61 -3.86 -14.82 -3.84
N ALA A 62 -2.67 -14.37 -3.39
CA ALA A 62 -2.55 -13.16 -2.58
C ALA A 62 -3.00 -11.91 -3.35
N ALA A 63 -2.75 -11.84 -4.66
CA ALA A 63 -3.22 -10.75 -5.52
C ALA A 63 -4.76 -10.74 -5.58
N ILE A 64 -5.40 -11.90 -5.75
CA ILE A 64 -6.86 -12.00 -5.74
C ILE A 64 -7.43 -11.53 -4.40
N VAL A 65 -6.84 -11.96 -3.28
CA VAL A 65 -7.30 -11.52 -1.94
C VAL A 65 -7.19 -10.01 -1.78
N LEU A 66 -6.04 -9.41 -2.16
CA LEU A 66 -5.86 -7.96 -2.10
C LEU A 66 -6.83 -7.21 -3.01
N MET A 67 -7.08 -7.72 -4.23
CA MET A 67 -8.05 -7.13 -5.15
C MET A 67 -9.48 -7.15 -4.58
N LEU A 68 -9.90 -8.27 -3.99
CA LEU A 68 -11.21 -8.39 -3.34
C LEU A 68 -11.33 -7.46 -2.13
N GLU A 69 -10.30 -7.37 -1.31
CA GLU A 69 -10.21 -6.43 -0.19
C GLU A 69 -10.33 -4.98 -0.68
N THR A 70 -9.60 -4.61 -1.73
CA THR A 70 -9.65 -3.26 -2.31
C THR A 70 -11.04 -2.94 -2.86
N VAL A 71 -11.68 -3.87 -3.57
CA VAL A 71 -13.06 -3.68 -4.06
C VAL A 71 -14.02 -3.50 -2.88
N TYR A 72 -13.92 -4.34 -1.86
CA TYR A 72 -14.73 -4.21 -0.64
C TYR A 72 -14.53 -2.84 0.02
N HIS A 73 -13.27 -2.42 0.19
CA HIS A 73 -12.91 -1.14 0.79
C HIS A 73 -13.50 0.05 0.03
N LEU A 74 -13.37 0.06 -1.31
CA LEU A 74 -13.92 1.11 -2.16
C LEU A 74 -15.44 1.17 -2.10
N VAL A 75 -16.12 0.01 -2.10
CA VAL A 75 -17.59 -0.06 -1.94
C VAL A 75 -18.01 0.44 -0.57
N ALA A 76 -17.31 0.02 0.50
CA ALA A 76 -17.61 0.43 1.87
C ALA A 76 -17.45 1.95 2.06
N ILE A 77 -16.38 2.54 1.51
CA ILE A 77 -16.18 3.99 1.51
C ILE A 77 -17.23 4.69 0.66
N GLY A 78 -17.49 4.20 -0.54
CA GLY A 78 -18.51 4.75 -1.44
C GLY A 78 -19.88 4.80 -0.77
N TYR A 79 -20.28 3.73 -0.09
CA TYR A 79 -21.53 3.69 0.68
C TYR A 79 -21.54 4.74 1.82
N ARG A 80 -20.45 4.84 2.59
CA ARG A 80 -20.37 5.81 3.70
C ARG A 80 -20.41 7.26 3.22
N VAL A 81 -19.75 7.56 2.11
CA VAL A 81 -19.70 8.92 1.56
C VAL A 81 -20.99 9.27 0.82
N LEU A 82 -21.50 8.38 -0.03
CA LEU A 82 -22.64 8.67 -0.91
C LEU A 82 -23.99 8.44 -0.25
N VAL A 83 -24.13 7.40 0.58
CA VAL A 83 -25.40 7.03 1.23
C VAL A 83 -25.47 7.60 2.64
N GLN A 84 -24.47 7.34 3.48
CA GLN A 84 -24.45 7.83 4.87
C GLN A 84 -24.01 9.29 4.99
N ARG A 85 -23.57 9.92 3.89
CA ARG A 85 -23.12 11.32 3.83
C ARG A 85 -22.00 11.65 4.84
N VAL A 86 -21.18 10.66 5.17
CA VAL A 86 -19.98 10.86 5.99
C VAL A 86 -18.99 11.69 5.20
N ARG A 87 -18.38 12.68 5.86
CA ARG A 87 -17.35 13.52 5.24
C ARG A 87 -16.16 12.67 4.78
N PHE A 88 -15.71 12.89 3.55
CA PHE A 88 -14.56 12.17 3.00
C PHE A 88 -13.24 12.77 3.52
N THR A 89 -12.86 12.41 4.74
CA THR A 89 -11.75 13.05 5.48
C THR A 89 -10.34 12.66 5.00
N MET A 90 -10.22 11.64 4.16
CA MET A 90 -8.93 11.17 3.61
C MET A 90 -8.49 11.94 2.36
N LEU A 91 -9.30 12.88 1.86
CA LEU A 91 -8.89 13.75 0.76
C LEU A 91 -7.77 14.71 1.22
N PRO A 92 -6.64 14.79 0.49
CA PRO A 92 -5.63 15.81 0.71
C PRO A 92 -6.22 17.18 0.37
N GLY A 93 -5.88 18.19 1.17
CA GLY A 93 -6.29 19.57 0.96
C GLY A 93 -5.16 20.56 1.27
N VAL A 94 -5.47 21.84 1.13
CA VAL A 94 -4.48 22.93 1.32
C VAL A 94 -3.83 22.91 2.70
N ARG A 95 -4.58 22.51 3.73
CA ARG A 95 -4.03 22.34 5.09
C ARG A 95 -2.92 21.29 5.13
N ASP A 96 -3.07 20.17 4.42
CA ASP A 96 -2.07 19.10 4.41
C ASP A 96 -0.75 19.59 3.79
N LEU A 97 -0.81 20.45 2.76
CA LEU A 97 0.37 21.10 2.19
C LEU A 97 1.04 22.06 3.19
N ASN A 98 0.25 22.87 3.89
CA ASN A 98 0.78 23.77 4.93
C ASN A 98 1.41 22.99 6.09
N ASP A 99 0.81 21.87 6.48
CA ASP A 99 1.33 20.98 7.53
C ASP A 99 2.63 20.29 7.06
N ALA A 100 2.72 19.91 5.79
CA ALA A 100 3.94 19.34 5.20
C ALA A 100 5.09 20.35 5.18
N ILE A 101 4.84 21.58 4.68
CA ILE A 101 5.83 22.67 4.68
C ILE A 101 6.23 23.01 6.12
N GLY A 102 5.27 23.13 7.04
CA GLY A 102 5.53 23.40 8.43
C GLY A 102 6.38 22.31 9.10
N THR A 103 6.16 21.04 8.73
CA THR A 103 6.94 19.91 9.24
C THR A 103 8.35 19.92 8.68
N PHE A 104 8.52 20.27 7.41
CA PHE A 104 9.84 20.47 6.80
C PHE A 104 10.63 21.58 7.53
N ILE A 105 10.03 22.77 7.69
CA ILE A 105 10.64 23.92 8.38
C ILE A 105 11.01 23.56 9.83
N TYR A 106 10.16 22.80 10.51
CA TYR A 106 10.43 22.27 11.86
C TYR A 106 11.64 21.32 11.86
N ASN A 107 11.70 20.37 10.93
CA ASN A 107 12.78 19.38 10.85
C ASN A 107 14.15 20.02 10.55
N ILE A 108 14.19 21.16 9.84
CA ILE A 108 15.43 21.94 9.61
C ILE A 108 15.71 22.97 10.72
N GLY A 109 14.93 22.97 11.80
CA GLY A 109 15.17 23.80 13.00
C GLY A 109 14.70 25.26 12.90
N LEU A 110 14.04 25.66 11.82
CA LEU A 110 13.55 27.04 11.62
C LEU A 110 12.21 27.32 12.31
N ARG A 111 11.52 26.27 12.78
CA ARG A 111 10.28 26.37 13.56
C ARG A 111 10.46 25.64 14.89
N LYS A 112 10.00 26.25 15.98
CA LYS A 112 10.12 25.69 17.35
C LYS A 112 9.13 24.56 17.64
N GLU A 113 7.95 24.62 17.03
CA GLU A 113 6.86 23.69 17.30
C GLU A 113 6.44 22.90 16.06
N LYS A 114 6.26 21.59 16.21
CA LYS A 114 5.78 20.72 15.14
C LYS A 114 4.31 21.06 14.82
N PRO A 115 3.89 21.11 13.54
CA PRO A 115 2.49 21.23 13.17
C PRO A 115 1.63 20.12 13.80
N GLN A 116 0.46 20.51 14.31
CA GLN A 116 -0.51 19.57 14.86
C GLN A 116 -1.47 19.12 13.76
N GLY A 117 -1.40 17.83 13.42
CA GLY A 117 -2.26 17.21 12.42
C GLY A 117 -3.72 17.15 12.85
N GLY A 118 -4.62 16.91 11.89
CA GLY A 118 -6.02 16.60 12.16
C GLY A 118 -6.21 15.17 12.68
N ARG A 119 -7.42 14.63 12.54
CA ARG A 119 -7.70 13.21 12.81
C ARG A 119 -6.75 12.28 12.02
N TYR A 120 -6.45 12.69 10.79
CA TYR A 120 -5.45 12.09 9.93
C TYR A 120 -4.41 13.14 9.58
N THR A 121 -3.13 12.80 9.66
CA THR A 121 -2.03 13.70 9.26
C THR A 121 -1.85 13.71 7.75
N TYR A 122 -1.07 14.68 7.23
CA TYR A 122 -0.75 14.70 5.80
C TYR A 122 0.05 13.46 5.39
N GLU A 123 0.90 12.91 6.27
CA GLU A 123 1.63 11.67 6.03
C GLU A 123 0.67 10.48 5.86
N GLU A 124 -0.27 10.31 6.79
CA GLU A 124 -1.27 9.21 6.75
C GLU A 124 -2.15 9.29 5.49
N LYS A 125 -2.53 10.50 5.06
CA LYS A 125 -3.27 10.68 3.81
C LYS A 125 -2.41 10.39 2.58
N ALA A 126 -1.16 10.84 2.56
CA ALA A 126 -0.25 10.59 1.44
C ALA A 126 -0.01 9.08 1.27
N GLU A 127 0.21 8.35 2.37
CA GLU A 127 0.33 6.88 2.37
C GLU A 127 -0.94 6.20 1.84
N TYR A 128 -2.12 6.64 2.28
CA TYR A 128 -3.39 6.10 1.81
C TYR A 128 -3.58 6.27 0.30
N TRP A 129 -3.27 7.45 -0.25
CA TRP A 129 -3.38 7.70 -1.68
C TRP A 129 -2.29 7.02 -2.50
N ALA A 130 -1.07 6.93 -1.95
CA ALA A 130 0.00 6.14 -2.56
C ALA A 130 -0.40 4.66 -2.64
N PHE A 131 -1.03 4.11 -1.61
CA PHE A 131 -1.55 2.75 -1.63
C PHE A 131 -2.65 2.56 -2.70
N ILE A 132 -3.62 3.48 -2.81
CA ILE A 132 -4.66 3.41 -3.85
C ILE A 132 -4.03 3.43 -5.26
N TRP A 133 -3.13 4.37 -5.51
CA TRP A 133 -2.49 4.53 -6.81
C TRP A 133 -1.58 3.35 -7.15
N GLY A 134 -0.77 2.92 -6.19
CA GLY A 134 0.10 1.75 -6.33
C GLY A 134 -0.72 0.49 -6.61
N THR A 135 -1.79 0.24 -5.87
CA THR A 135 -2.69 -0.89 -6.14
C THR A 135 -3.28 -0.85 -7.54
N LEU A 136 -3.71 0.33 -8.03
CA LEU A 136 -4.21 0.47 -9.40
C LEU A 136 -3.17 0.07 -10.44
N ILE A 137 -1.94 0.57 -10.33
CA ILE A 137 -0.82 0.22 -11.23
C ILE A 137 -0.53 -1.28 -11.14
N MET A 138 -0.43 -1.83 -9.93
CA MET A 138 -0.12 -3.23 -9.68
C MET A 138 -1.18 -4.16 -10.28
N VAL A 139 -2.46 -3.84 -10.16
CA VAL A 139 -3.56 -4.61 -10.73
C VAL A 139 -3.52 -4.58 -12.26
N ILE A 140 -3.42 -3.39 -12.87
CA ILE A 140 -3.40 -3.25 -14.33
C ILE A 140 -2.20 -4.00 -14.92
N THR A 141 -1.00 -3.71 -14.44
CA THR A 141 0.23 -4.32 -14.94
C THR A 141 0.31 -5.81 -14.61
N GLY A 142 -0.25 -6.23 -13.47
CA GLY A 142 -0.37 -7.64 -13.07
C GLY A 142 -1.25 -8.42 -14.04
N PHE A 143 -2.44 -7.92 -14.39
CA PHE A 143 -3.30 -8.56 -15.39
C PHE A 143 -2.66 -8.62 -16.78
N MET A 144 -1.92 -7.57 -17.17
CA MET A 144 -1.20 -7.56 -18.44
C MET A 144 -0.16 -8.70 -18.52
N MET A 145 0.55 -8.95 -17.43
CA MET A 145 1.51 -10.06 -17.33
C MET A 145 0.86 -11.43 -17.09
N TRP A 146 -0.31 -11.47 -16.46
CA TRP A 146 -1.04 -12.70 -16.21
C TRP A 146 -1.56 -13.29 -17.53
N ASN A 147 -2.06 -12.44 -18.44
CA ASN A 147 -2.48 -12.85 -19.77
C ASN A 147 -1.82 -11.98 -20.87
N PRO A 148 -0.54 -12.25 -21.22
CA PRO A 148 0.18 -11.46 -22.21
C PRO A 148 -0.41 -11.61 -23.61
N ILE A 149 -1.04 -12.75 -23.93
CA ILE A 149 -1.69 -12.97 -25.23
C ILE A 149 -2.91 -12.04 -25.38
N ALA A 150 -3.77 -11.97 -24.36
CA ALA A 150 -4.89 -11.04 -24.36
C ALA A 150 -4.40 -9.58 -24.38
N THR A 151 -3.31 -9.26 -23.68
CA THR A 151 -2.72 -7.92 -23.73
C THR A 151 -2.26 -7.55 -25.14
N ALA A 152 -1.55 -8.45 -25.83
CA ALA A 152 -1.07 -8.23 -27.19
C ALA A 152 -2.20 -8.15 -28.24
N TYR A 153 -3.39 -8.64 -27.91
CA TYR A 153 -4.59 -8.48 -28.75
C TYR A 153 -5.11 -7.04 -28.75
N PHE A 154 -5.04 -6.36 -27.61
CA PHE A 154 -5.54 -4.98 -27.45
C PHE A 154 -4.44 -3.91 -27.55
N PHE A 155 -3.19 -4.25 -27.27
CA PHE A 155 -2.06 -3.33 -27.19
C PHE A 155 -0.84 -3.85 -27.94
N PRO A 156 0.07 -2.96 -28.40
CA PRO A 156 1.36 -3.37 -28.96
C PRO A 156 2.18 -4.23 -27.98
N GLY A 157 2.98 -5.17 -28.51
CA GLY A 157 3.73 -6.14 -27.69
C GLY A 157 4.71 -5.53 -26.66
N GLU A 158 5.17 -4.30 -26.89
CA GLU A 158 6.01 -3.52 -25.96
C GLU A 158 5.33 -3.20 -24.62
N PHE A 159 4.00 -3.26 -24.56
CA PHE A 159 3.24 -3.05 -23.32
C PHE A 159 3.51 -4.16 -22.29
N ILE A 160 3.88 -5.37 -22.70
CA ILE A 160 4.20 -6.48 -21.78
C ILE A 160 5.50 -6.22 -21.01
N PRO A 161 6.65 -5.94 -21.65
CA PRO A 161 7.86 -5.58 -20.92
C PRO A 161 7.72 -4.24 -20.18
N ALA A 162 6.96 -3.27 -20.70
CA ALA A 162 6.65 -2.04 -19.97
C ALA A 162 5.86 -2.32 -18.69
N ALA A 163 4.84 -3.19 -18.74
CA ALA A 163 4.10 -3.64 -17.57
C ALA A 163 5.01 -4.36 -16.57
N LYS A 164 5.91 -5.24 -17.04
CA LYS A 164 6.91 -5.89 -16.17
C LYS A 164 7.82 -4.90 -15.46
N ALA A 165 8.31 -3.89 -16.18
CA ALA A 165 9.15 -2.83 -15.61
C ALA A 165 8.37 -2.00 -14.58
N ALA A 166 7.16 -1.54 -14.92
CA ALA A 166 6.31 -0.74 -14.06
C ALA A 166 5.86 -1.52 -12.81
N HIS A 167 5.36 -2.74 -12.96
CA HIS A 167 4.94 -3.60 -11.86
C HIS A 167 6.09 -3.86 -10.89
N GLY A 168 7.26 -4.24 -11.42
CA GLY A 168 8.43 -4.47 -10.58
C GLY A 168 8.96 -3.20 -9.93
N GLY A 169 8.87 -2.04 -10.60
CA GLY A 169 9.28 -0.75 -10.05
C GLY A 169 8.38 -0.31 -8.91
N GLU A 170 7.07 -0.36 -9.14
CA GLU A 170 6.04 -0.02 -8.15
C GLU A 170 6.10 -0.97 -6.94
N ALA A 171 6.29 -2.28 -7.16
CA ALA A 171 6.47 -3.23 -6.07
C ALA A 171 7.65 -2.86 -5.14
N LEU A 172 8.78 -2.47 -5.72
CA LEU A 172 9.95 -2.04 -4.95
C LEU A 172 9.66 -0.74 -4.19
N LEU A 173 9.05 0.24 -4.86
CA LEU A 173 8.67 1.51 -4.27
C LEU A 173 7.71 1.31 -3.10
N ALA A 174 6.66 0.50 -3.28
CA ALA A 174 5.68 0.19 -2.26
C ALA A 174 6.31 -0.51 -1.05
N VAL A 175 7.15 -1.53 -1.26
CA VAL A 175 7.87 -2.22 -0.17
C VAL A 175 8.75 -1.25 0.60
N MET A 176 9.52 -0.42 -0.10
CA MET A 176 10.38 0.59 0.53
C MET A 176 9.58 1.64 1.29
N ALA A 177 8.46 2.10 0.74
CA ALA A 177 7.56 3.05 1.42
C ALA A 177 6.99 2.44 2.71
N ILE A 178 6.54 1.18 2.68
CA ILE A 178 6.04 0.51 3.88
C ILE A 178 7.15 0.35 4.93
N ILE A 179 8.36 -0.07 4.54
CA ILE A 179 9.45 -0.29 5.50
C ILE A 179 9.98 1.02 6.07
N VAL A 180 10.35 1.97 5.20
CA VAL A 180 11.06 3.19 5.59
C VAL A 180 10.12 4.22 6.18
N TRP A 181 8.92 4.34 5.63
CA TRP A 181 8.00 5.40 6.01
C TRP A 181 6.92 4.89 6.98
N HIS A 182 6.13 3.89 6.59
CA HIS A 182 5.00 3.43 7.40
C HIS A 182 5.45 2.76 8.71
N LEU A 183 6.31 1.73 8.64
CA LEU A 183 6.78 1.02 9.84
C LEU A 183 7.57 1.93 10.78
N TYR A 184 8.46 2.75 10.23
CA TYR A 184 9.18 3.74 11.04
C TYR A 184 8.24 4.76 11.67
N GLY A 185 7.32 5.36 10.91
CA GLY A 185 6.44 6.41 11.38
C GLY A 185 5.42 5.94 12.42
N VAL A 186 4.79 4.80 12.18
CA VAL A 186 3.62 4.29 12.93
C VAL A 186 3.99 3.28 14.01
N HIS A 187 5.09 2.53 13.87
CA HIS A 187 5.46 1.50 14.85
C HIS A 187 6.72 1.84 15.66
N LEU A 188 7.71 2.49 15.06
CA LEU A 188 8.97 2.79 15.76
C LEU A 188 8.97 4.18 16.41
N LYS A 189 8.68 5.23 15.63
CA LYS A 189 8.75 6.61 16.09
C LYS A 189 7.55 6.99 16.96
N HIS A 190 6.34 6.59 16.58
CA HIS A 190 5.12 6.85 17.34
C HIS A 190 4.37 5.54 17.54
N PHE A 191 4.73 4.76 18.55
CA PHE A 191 4.09 3.46 18.80
C PHE A 191 2.56 3.62 18.95
N ASN A 192 1.81 3.21 17.92
CA ASN A 192 0.36 3.35 17.89
C ASN A 192 -0.33 1.99 18.13
N LYS A 193 -0.94 1.82 19.31
CA LYS A 193 -1.69 0.59 19.68
C LYS A 193 -3.07 0.46 19.03
N SER A 194 -3.55 1.49 18.32
CA SER A 194 -4.92 1.51 17.77
C SER A 194 -5.06 0.87 16.39
N MET A 195 -3.98 0.27 15.88
CA MET A 195 -3.95 -0.54 14.66
C MET A 195 -4.78 -1.81 14.81
#